data_AF-A0A0G1Q6T6-F1
#
_entry.id   AF-A0A0G1Q6T6-F1
#
_cell.length_a   1.000
_cell.length_b   1.000
_cell.length_c   1.000
_cell.angle_alpha   90.00
_cell.angle_beta   90.00
_cell.angle_gamma   90.00
#
_symmetry.space_group_name_H-M   'P 1'
#
loop_
_entity.id
_entity.type
_entity.pdbx_description
1 polymer ?
#
loop_
_entity_poly.entity_id
_entity_poly.type
_entity_poly.pdbx_seq_one_letter_code
_entity_poly.pdbx_strand_id
1 'polypeptide(L)'
;MNAWNMEDLQDWNQRIVELVQKFGLDPYPQEFEVCDYEGMLSYMVYSGMPSHYPHWSYGKGYEKLKTLYDYGLSGLPYEMVINSNPSIAYLMRDNSLALQILTIAHVYAHSDFFKNNFTFKTTHAGYTIETFKAHANRVRHYIEDPSIGLEKVEAILDAAHALSLQCRRNLAIKKERPEEEKKRKIDEAKPPHDPFGAIHRRSERVEPDLKKIPYHPDEDILLFIRDHNPHLAEWEKDLLTIVHEQAQYFIPQIETKIMNEGWASFWHKRIFEALDPPQRLRLEFIVRHTQVICPTPYGLNPYHVGMKIWEDIEKRWDKGRFGPKYELCPANERDDWDTKTMKGMDKIFMVREVERDSSFLRRFLTWVPALFR
;
A
#
# COMPACT_ATOMS: atom_id res chain seq x y z
N MET A 1 25.66 -3.56 26.05
CA MET A 1 24.30 -3.54 26.63
C MET A 1 23.52 -2.50 25.86
N ASN A 2 22.40 -2.89 25.25
CA ASN A 2 21.53 -1.93 24.59
C ASN A 2 21.05 -0.92 25.64
N ALA A 3 20.92 0.34 25.24
CA ALA A 3 20.57 1.45 26.15
C ALA A 3 19.08 1.45 26.56
N TRP A 4 18.39 0.32 26.44
CA TRP A 4 16.98 0.12 26.71
C TRP A 4 16.68 -1.37 26.97
N ASN A 5 15.57 -1.63 27.65
CA ASN A 5 15.01 -2.97 27.90
C ASN A 5 13.53 -3.06 27.44
N MET A 6 12.90 -4.23 27.60
CA MET A 6 11.53 -4.43 27.12
C MET A 6 10.49 -3.59 27.87
N GLU A 7 10.70 -3.33 29.16
CA GLU A 7 9.82 -2.50 29.99
C GLU A 7 9.82 -1.06 29.48
N ASP A 8 11.00 -0.52 29.10
CA ASP A 8 11.10 0.80 28.48
C ASP A 8 10.22 0.89 27.21
N LEU A 9 10.26 -0.13 26.35
CA LEU A 9 9.45 -0.15 25.13
C LEU A 9 7.95 -0.22 25.43
N GLN A 10 7.54 -1.01 26.42
CA GLN A 10 6.14 -1.12 26.83
C GLN A 10 5.61 0.22 27.38
N ASP A 11 6.41 0.91 28.20
CA ASP A 11 6.08 2.23 28.74
C ASP A 11 5.92 3.28 27.64
N TRP A 12 6.87 3.33 26.70
CA TRP A 12 6.78 4.25 25.57
C TRP A 12 5.61 3.91 24.65
N ASN A 13 5.35 2.63 24.41
CA ASN A 13 4.23 2.18 23.62
C ASN A 13 2.89 2.64 24.22
N GLN A 14 2.71 2.49 25.53
CA GLN A 14 1.50 2.93 26.22
C GLN A 14 1.25 4.44 26.04
N ARG A 15 2.28 5.26 26.21
CA ARG A 15 2.20 6.72 25.99
C ARG A 15 1.87 7.08 24.54
N ILE A 16 2.44 6.33 23.59
CA ILE A 16 2.15 6.51 22.16
C ILE A 16 0.68 6.18 21.88
N VAL A 17 0.16 5.07 22.40
CA VAL A 17 -1.25 4.67 22.22
C VAL A 17 -2.20 5.75 22.74
N GLU A 18 -1.93 6.35 23.89
CA GLU A 18 -2.72 7.46 24.44
C GLU A 18 -2.76 8.67 23.50
N LEU A 19 -1.61 9.02 22.90
CA LEU A 19 -1.53 10.10 21.91
C LEU A 19 -2.23 9.75 20.60
N VAL A 20 -2.07 8.53 20.10
CA VAL A 20 -2.74 8.00 18.90
C VAL A 20 -4.26 8.16 19.05
N GLN A 21 -4.81 7.75 20.20
CA GLN A 21 -6.23 7.94 20.51
C GLN A 21 -6.62 9.42 20.63
N LYS A 22 -5.80 10.23 21.30
CA LYS A 22 -6.04 11.68 21.44
C LYS A 22 -6.05 12.41 20.09
N PHE A 23 -5.25 11.95 19.14
CA PHE A 23 -5.22 12.50 17.78
C PHE A 23 -6.35 11.98 16.87
N GLY A 24 -7.17 11.04 17.35
CA GLY A 24 -8.28 10.47 16.58
C GLY A 24 -7.84 9.44 15.54
N LEU A 25 -6.62 8.90 15.66
CA LEU A 25 -6.18 7.76 14.86
C LEU A 25 -6.87 6.49 15.34
N ASP A 26 -7.22 5.61 14.40
CA ASP A 26 -7.86 4.33 14.64
C ASP A 26 -7.07 3.20 13.95
N PRO A 27 -5.97 2.72 14.57
CA PRO A 27 -5.20 1.57 14.07
C PRO A 27 -5.86 0.21 14.42
N TYR A 28 -5.33 -0.87 13.87
CA TYR A 28 -5.58 -2.22 14.40
C TYR A 28 -4.85 -2.42 15.75
N PRO A 29 -5.27 -3.38 16.58
CA PRO A 29 -4.46 -3.85 17.70
C PRO A 29 -3.06 -4.20 17.21
N GLN A 30 -2.02 -3.73 17.90
CA GLN A 30 -0.64 -3.82 17.43
C GLN A 30 0.16 -4.81 18.28
N GLU A 31 0.84 -5.73 17.60
CA GLU A 31 1.83 -6.64 18.16
C GLU A 31 3.21 -6.26 17.63
N PHE A 32 4.19 -6.16 18.53
CA PHE A 32 5.57 -5.85 18.19
C PHE A 32 6.48 -7.04 18.52
N GLU A 33 7.29 -7.45 17.56
CA GLU A 33 8.31 -8.48 17.74
C GLU A 33 9.70 -7.89 17.55
N VAL A 34 10.62 -8.14 18.50
CA VAL A 34 12.00 -7.68 18.38
C VAL A 34 12.84 -8.75 17.69
N CYS A 35 13.40 -8.43 16.53
CA CYS A 35 14.25 -9.32 15.75
C CYS A 35 15.69 -8.79 15.63
N ASP A 36 16.62 -9.69 15.30
CA ASP A 36 17.96 -9.31 14.85
C ASP A 36 17.96 -9.00 13.35
N TYR A 37 19.14 -8.67 12.82
CA TYR A 37 19.30 -8.29 11.43
C TYR A 37 19.02 -9.44 10.43
N GLU A 38 19.37 -10.69 10.78
CA GLU A 38 19.08 -11.85 9.94
C GLU A 38 17.58 -12.14 9.88
N GLY A 39 16.90 -12.02 11.02
CA GLY A 39 15.44 -12.08 11.10
C GLY A 39 14.80 -10.99 10.25
N MET A 40 15.24 -9.74 10.38
CA MET A 40 14.70 -8.62 9.57
C MET A 40 14.89 -8.85 8.08
N LEU A 41 16.07 -9.28 7.63
CA LEU A 41 16.31 -9.60 6.22
C LEU A 41 15.37 -10.71 5.72
N SER A 42 15.14 -11.73 6.54
CA SER A 42 14.21 -12.82 6.22
C SER A 42 12.76 -12.32 6.11
N TYR A 43 12.32 -11.49 7.06
CA TYR A 43 11.01 -10.86 7.01
C TYR A 43 10.86 -9.94 5.80
N MET A 44 11.89 -9.18 5.41
CA MET A 44 11.84 -8.35 4.21
C MET A 44 11.55 -9.16 2.93
N VAL A 45 12.20 -10.31 2.80
CA VAL A 45 12.03 -11.19 1.63
C VAL A 45 10.62 -11.78 1.58
N TYR A 46 10.06 -12.16 2.73
CA TYR A 46 8.68 -12.64 2.83
C TYR A 46 7.65 -11.53 3.00
N SER A 47 8.06 -10.27 2.81
CA SER A 47 7.19 -9.09 2.95
C SER A 47 6.44 -9.05 4.30
N GLY A 48 7.14 -9.43 5.36
CA GLY A 48 6.69 -9.53 6.74
C GLY A 48 5.98 -10.83 7.09
N MET A 49 5.51 -11.62 6.13
CA MET A 49 4.64 -12.77 6.43
C MET A 49 5.35 -13.86 7.25
N PRO A 50 4.80 -14.30 8.41
CA PRO A 50 5.40 -15.35 9.23
C PRO A 50 5.46 -16.71 8.53
N SER A 51 4.55 -16.97 7.59
CA SER A 51 4.52 -18.20 6.80
C SER A 51 4.29 -17.90 5.34
N HIS A 52 5.15 -18.45 4.49
CA HIS A 52 5.07 -18.32 3.04
C HIS A 52 5.27 -19.70 2.38
N TYR A 53 4.73 -19.90 1.17
CA TYR A 53 5.11 -21.08 0.39
C TYR A 53 6.57 -20.98 -0.06
N PRO A 54 7.26 -22.12 -0.21
CA PRO A 54 8.63 -22.14 -0.71
C PRO A 54 8.67 -21.72 -2.18
N HIS A 55 9.61 -20.83 -2.52
CA HIS A 55 9.95 -20.46 -3.88
C HIS A 55 11.39 -19.94 -3.93
N TRP A 56 12.16 -20.31 -4.95
CA TRP A 56 13.58 -19.98 -5.06
C TRP A 56 13.86 -18.47 -5.08
N SER A 57 12.90 -17.68 -5.60
CA SER A 57 13.04 -16.21 -5.69
C SER A 57 13.25 -15.56 -4.33
N TYR A 58 12.68 -16.15 -3.27
CA TYR A 58 12.86 -15.66 -1.91
C TYR A 58 14.30 -15.88 -1.44
N GLY A 59 14.84 -17.08 -1.61
CA GLY A 59 16.25 -17.36 -1.29
C GLY A 59 17.21 -16.44 -2.06
N LYS A 60 16.98 -16.23 -3.35
CA LYS A 60 17.74 -15.25 -4.15
C LYS A 60 17.59 -13.82 -3.62
N GLY A 61 16.38 -13.43 -3.22
CA GLY A 61 16.10 -12.12 -2.63
C GLY A 61 16.89 -11.91 -1.35
N TYR A 62 16.91 -12.92 -0.47
CA TYR A 62 17.67 -12.90 0.78
C TYR A 62 19.16 -12.69 0.54
N GLU A 63 19.77 -13.53 -0.30
CA GLU A 63 21.19 -13.42 -0.61
C GLU A 63 21.55 -12.06 -1.20
N LYS A 64 20.69 -11.52 -2.07
CA LYS A 64 20.89 -10.18 -2.64
C LYS A 64 20.85 -9.10 -1.55
N LEU A 65 19.83 -9.11 -0.67
CA LEU A 65 19.69 -8.11 0.39
C LEU A 65 20.82 -8.21 1.41
N LYS A 66 21.16 -9.42 1.85
CA LYS A 66 22.27 -9.69 2.75
C LYS A 66 23.60 -9.19 2.17
N THR A 67 23.87 -9.52 0.90
CA THR A 67 25.07 -9.04 0.21
C THR A 67 25.14 -7.51 0.20
N LEU A 68 24.06 -6.83 -0.20
CA LEU A 68 24.03 -5.36 -0.22
C LEU A 68 24.25 -4.75 1.18
N TYR A 69 23.71 -5.39 2.22
CA TYR A 69 23.90 -4.97 3.61
C TYR A 69 25.34 -5.18 4.08
N ASP A 70 25.92 -6.36 3.85
CA ASP A 70 27.28 -6.72 4.26
C ASP A 70 28.34 -5.77 3.62
N TYR A 71 28.09 -5.31 2.39
CA TYR A 71 28.93 -4.31 1.71
C TYR A 71 28.59 -2.85 2.05
N GLY A 72 27.63 -2.60 2.94
CA GLY A 72 27.21 -1.25 3.34
C GLY A 72 26.53 -0.44 2.22
N LEU A 73 26.06 -1.12 1.18
CA LEU A 73 25.38 -0.51 0.02
C LEU A 73 23.88 -0.30 0.27
N SER A 74 23.29 -1.05 1.20
CA SER A 74 21.91 -0.88 1.66
C SER A 74 21.86 -0.86 3.17
N GLY A 75 21.07 0.05 3.74
CA GLY A 75 20.67 -0.05 5.14
C GLY A 75 19.59 -1.12 5.34
N LEU A 76 19.35 -1.47 6.59
CA LEU A 76 18.15 -2.21 6.99
C LEU A 76 17.02 -1.22 7.25
N PRO A 77 15.77 -1.58 6.94
CA PRO A 77 14.63 -0.80 7.38
C PRO A 77 14.60 -0.80 8.92
N TYR A 78 14.02 0.24 9.49
CA TYR A 78 13.86 0.33 10.94
C TYR A 78 12.74 -0.59 11.43
N GLU A 79 11.86 -0.99 10.50
CA GLU A 79 10.59 -1.62 10.70
C GLU A 79 10.18 -2.50 9.51
N MET A 80 9.32 -3.47 9.81
CA MET A 80 8.49 -4.12 8.81
C MET A 80 7.10 -4.28 9.42
N VAL A 81 6.05 -3.82 8.74
CA VAL A 81 4.67 -3.86 9.24
C VAL A 81 3.79 -4.73 8.35
N ILE A 82 2.96 -5.56 8.96
CA ILE A 82 1.99 -6.43 8.30
C ILE A 82 0.60 -5.81 8.47
N ASN A 83 -0.13 -5.68 7.36
CA ASN A 83 -1.54 -5.32 7.38
C ASN A 83 -2.40 -6.54 7.74
N SER A 84 -2.44 -6.84 9.03
CA SER A 84 -3.27 -7.88 9.63
C SER A 84 -4.06 -7.33 10.82
N ASN A 85 -4.99 -8.11 11.35
CA ASN A 85 -5.70 -7.79 12.59
C ASN A 85 -5.60 -8.98 13.57
N PRO A 86 -4.73 -8.93 14.59
CA PRO A 86 -3.86 -7.80 14.97
C PRO A 86 -2.78 -7.50 13.92
N SER A 87 -2.36 -6.23 13.84
CA SER A 87 -1.23 -5.82 12.99
C SER A 87 0.06 -6.23 13.67
N ILE A 88 0.97 -6.84 12.92
CA ILE A 88 2.27 -7.28 13.41
C ILE A 88 3.34 -6.34 12.87
N ALA A 89 4.28 -5.95 13.72
CA ALA A 89 5.45 -5.20 13.29
C ALA A 89 6.74 -5.72 13.92
N TYR A 90 7.79 -5.73 13.12
CA TYR A 90 9.12 -6.17 13.54
C TYR A 90 10.00 -4.97 13.85
N LEU A 91 10.63 -4.98 15.02
CA LEU A 91 11.55 -3.96 15.51
C LEU A 91 12.98 -4.51 15.52
N MET A 92 13.92 -3.76 14.94
CA MET A 92 15.33 -4.12 14.99
C MET A 92 15.89 -3.97 16.41
N ARG A 93 16.50 -5.04 16.94
CA ARG A 93 17.12 -5.05 18.28
C ARG A 93 18.23 -4.01 18.45
N ASP A 94 18.96 -3.70 17.38
CA ASP A 94 20.12 -2.80 17.43
C ASP A 94 19.72 -1.32 17.29
N ASN A 95 18.42 -1.02 17.11
CA ASN A 95 17.93 0.35 17.11
C ASN A 95 18.15 1.01 18.48
N SER A 96 18.49 2.30 18.46
CA SER A 96 18.50 3.11 19.68
C SER A 96 17.11 3.31 20.23
N LEU A 97 16.98 3.69 21.51
CA LEU A 97 15.67 3.96 22.11
C LEU A 97 14.89 5.04 21.35
N ALA A 98 15.55 6.12 20.91
CA ALA A 98 14.91 7.17 20.12
C ALA A 98 14.33 6.63 18.80
N LEU A 99 15.08 5.73 18.14
CA LEU A 99 14.65 5.09 16.91
C LEU A 99 13.51 4.10 17.15
N GLN A 100 13.54 3.35 18.25
CA GLN A 100 12.41 2.49 18.63
C GLN A 100 11.13 3.30 18.83
N ILE A 101 11.20 4.41 19.57
CA ILE A 101 10.04 5.29 19.80
C ILE A 101 9.50 5.86 18.46
N LEU A 102 10.41 6.32 17.58
CA LEU A 102 10.05 6.79 16.24
C LEU A 102 9.32 5.69 15.46
N THR A 103 9.89 4.49 15.43
CA THR A 103 9.35 3.34 14.70
C THR A 103 7.99 2.92 15.23
N ILE A 104 7.80 2.82 16.54
CA ILE A 104 6.51 2.46 17.15
C ILE A 104 5.43 3.47 16.74
N ALA A 105 5.74 4.78 16.84
CA ALA A 105 4.81 5.83 16.40
C ALA A 105 4.52 5.76 14.89
N HIS A 106 5.51 5.42 14.07
CA HIS A 106 5.38 5.25 12.62
C HIS A 106 4.47 4.07 12.27
N VAL A 107 4.67 2.92 12.93
CA VAL A 107 3.86 1.71 12.76
C VAL A 107 2.39 1.96 13.09
N TYR A 108 2.09 2.67 14.18
CA TYR A 108 0.69 3.01 14.49
C TYR A 108 0.03 3.85 13.40
N ALA A 109 0.75 4.79 12.81
CA ALA A 109 0.24 5.58 11.72
C ALA A 109 0.02 4.74 10.44
N HIS A 110 0.90 3.79 10.13
CA HIS A 110 0.66 2.81 9.07
C HIS A 110 -0.59 1.96 9.33
N SER A 111 -0.71 1.41 10.53
CA SER A 111 -1.85 0.57 10.94
C SER A 111 -3.17 1.34 10.82
N ASP A 112 -3.18 2.62 11.23
CA ASP A 112 -4.31 3.53 11.01
C ASP A 112 -4.62 3.72 9.52
N PHE A 113 -3.60 3.95 8.69
CA PHE A 113 -3.78 4.13 7.25
C PHE A 113 -4.38 2.87 6.60
N PHE A 114 -3.83 1.70 6.92
CA PHE A 114 -4.29 0.41 6.40
C PHE A 114 -5.73 0.10 6.79
N LYS A 115 -6.13 0.42 8.02
CA LYS A 115 -7.49 0.15 8.50
C LYS A 115 -8.54 1.04 7.84
N ASN A 116 -8.17 2.29 7.53
CA ASN A 116 -9.15 3.32 7.16
C ASN A 116 -9.19 3.65 5.65
N ASN A 117 -8.15 3.33 4.88
CA ASN A 117 -8.15 3.63 3.44
C ASN A 117 -8.98 2.60 2.64
N PHE A 118 -9.80 3.07 1.70
CA PHE A 118 -10.69 2.22 0.92
C PHE A 118 -10.00 1.13 0.09
N THR A 119 -8.73 1.29 -0.29
CA THR A 119 -7.98 0.32 -1.10
C THR A 119 -7.73 -1.00 -0.35
N PHE A 120 -7.72 -0.97 0.98
CA PHE A 120 -7.46 -2.15 1.83
C PHE A 120 -8.73 -2.89 2.27
N LYS A 121 -9.93 -2.40 1.91
CA LYS A 121 -11.20 -3.03 2.31
C LYS A 121 -11.33 -4.49 1.88
N THR A 122 -10.69 -4.85 0.78
CA THR A 122 -10.69 -6.21 0.21
C THR A 122 -9.56 -7.10 0.70
N THR A 123 -8.63 -6.56 1.49
CA THR A 123 -7.50 -7.31 2.02
C THR A 123 -7.91 -8.27 3.14
N HIS A 124 -9.09 -8.07 3.76
CA HIS A 124 -9.61 -8.91 4.85
C HIS A 124 -8.57 -9.18 5.96
N ALA A 125 -8.05 -8.10 6.57
CA ALA A 125 -6.91 -8.12 7.49
C ALA A 125 -6.97 -9.18 8.62
N GLY A 126 -8.16 -9.57 9.09
CA GLY A 126 -8.32 -10.60 10.11
C GLY A 126 -7.97 -12.02 9.67
N TYR A 127 -7.97 -12.31 8.37
CA TYR A 127 -7.66 -13.64 7.83
C TYR A 127 -6.31 -13.70 7.13
N THR A 128 -5.64 -12.56 6.89
CA THR A 128 -4.40 -12.46 6.11
C THR A 128 -3.37 -13.52 6.50
N ILE A 129 -3.02 -13.62 7.78
CA ILE A 129 -1.97 -14.54 8.26
C ILE A 129 -2.39 -16.00 8.04
N GLU A 130 -3.64 -16.32 8.34
CA GLU A 130 -4.20 -17.67 8.16
C GLU A 130 -4.25 -18.06 6.68
N THR A 131 -4.66 -17.15 5.80
CA THR A 131 -4.69 -17.33 4.35
C THR A 131 -3.29 -17.62 3.81
N PHE A 132 -2.27 -16.83 4.16
CA PHE A 132 -0.90 -17.06 3.72
C PHE A 132 -0.36 -18.41 4.21
N LYS A 133 -0.65 -18.79 5.46
CA LYS A 133 -0.30 -20.12 6.00
C LYS A 133 -1.02 -21.25 5.27
N ALA A 134 -2.31 -21.09 4.97
CA ALA A 134 -3.09 -22.07 4.23
C ALA A 134 -2.55 -22.27 2.80
N HIS A 135 -2.20 -21.17 2.12
CA HIS A 135 -1.53 -21.19 0.82
C HIS A 135 -0.20 -21.93 0.90
N ALA A 136 0.62 -21.60 1.91
CA ALA A 136 1.90 -22.26 2.14
C ALA A 136 1.76 -23.78 2.30
N ASN A 137 0.78 -24.23 3.08
CA ASN A 137 0.51 -25.65 3.30
C ASN A 137 0.03 -26.35 2.01
N ARG A 138 -0.86 -25.71 1.24
CA ARG A 138 -1.34 -26.25 -0.04
C ARG A 138 -0.22 -26.41 -1.06
N VAL A 139 0.65 -25.41 -1.20
CA VAL A 139 1.81 -25.52 -2.10
C VAL A 139 2.75 -26.64 -1.66
N ARG A 140 3.07 -26.76 -0.37
CA ARG A 140 3.90 -27.88 0.13
C ARG A 140 3.26 -29.24 -0.13
N HIS A 141 1.95 -29.35 0.01
CA HIS A 141 1.22 -30.57 -0.31
C HIS A 141 1.38 -30.97 -1.78
N TYR A 142 1.28 -30.03 -2.73
CA TYR A 142 1.53 -30.31 -4.15
C TYR A 142 2.98 -30.69 -4.43
N ILE A 143 3.95 -30.11 -3.71
CA ILE A 143 5.37 -30.46 -3.84
C ILE A 143 5.62 -31.90 -3.35
N GLU A 144 4.98 -32.29 -2.25
CA GLU A 144 5.12 -33.62 -1.63
C GLU A 144 4.40 -34.72 -2.42
N ASP A 145 3.42 -34.38 -3.28
CA ASP A 145 2.73 -35.33 -4.14
C ASP A 145 3.68 -35.91 -5.20
N PRO A 146 3.94 -37.24 -5.21
CA PRO A 146 4.86 -37.88 -6.15
C PRO A 146 4.46 -37.76 -7.63
N SER A 147 3.18 -37.50 -7.93
CA SER A 147 2.69 -37.33 -9.30
C SER A 147 2.94 -35.92 -9.85
N ILE A 148 3.11 -34.94 -8.95
CA ILE A 148 3.35 -33.53 -9.27
C ILE A 148 4.84 -33.22 -9.10
N GLY A 149 5.33 -33.23 -7.86
CA GLY A 149 6.72 -32.92 -7.50
C GLY A 149 7.09 -31.44 -7.60
N LEU A 150 8.26 -31.10 -7.05
CA LEU A 150 8.78 -29.73 -6.95
C LEU A 150 8.89 -29.03 -8.31
N GLU A 151 9.50 -29.68 -9.31
CA GLU A 151 9.83 -29.06 -10.60
C GLU A 151 8.58 -28.55 -11.33
N LYS A 152 7.46 -29.29 -11.28
CA LYS A 152 6.21 -28.87 -11.92
C LYS A 152 5.55 -27.70 -11.18
N VAL A 153 5.53 -27.75 -9.85
CA VAL A 153 4.99 -26.66 -9.03
C VAL A 153 5.77 -25.37 -9.26
N GLU A 154 7.10 -25.46 -9.26
CA GLU A 154 8.00 -24.32 -9.45
C GLU A 154 7.81 -23.67 -10.83
N ALA A 155 7.71 -24.48 -11.90
CA ALA A 155 7.48 -23.97 -13.25
C ALA A 155 6.17 -23.15 -13.37
N ILE A 156 5.10 -23.59 -12.71
CA ILE A 156 3.82 -22.87 -12.69
C ILE A 156 3.92 -21.61 -11.82
N LEU A 157 4.54 -21.70 -10.64
CA LEU A 157 4.75 -20.55 -9.76
C LEU A 157 5.60 -19.47 -10.43
N ASP A 158 6.68 -19.83 -11.14
CA ASP A 158 7.51 -18.90 -11.89
C ASP A 158 6.71 -18.10 -12.92
N ALA A 159 5.91 -18.81 -13.72
CA ALA A 159 5.05 -18.18 -14.71
C ALA A 159 3.98 -17.28 -14.05
N ALA A 160 3.39 -17.74 -12.94
CA ALA A 160 2.39 -16.99 -12.20
C ALA A 160 2.98 -15.71 -11.57
N HIS A 161 4.17 -15.80 -10.96
CA HIS A 161 4.86 -14.67 -10.36
C HIS A 161 5.21 -13.59 -11.39
N ALA A 162 5.60 -13.99 -12.60
CA ALA A 162 5.87 -13.05 -13.69
C ALA A 162 4.64 -12.21 -14.08
N LEU A 163 3.43 -12.76 -13.89
CA LEU A 163 2.16 -12.11 -14.20
C LEU A 163 1.42 -11.57 -12.97
N SER A 164 1.96 -11.75 -11.76
CA SER A 164 1.27 -11.47 -10.49
C SER A 164 0.76 -10.02 -10.34
N LEU A 165 1.43 -9.04 -10.97
CA LEU A 165 1.00 -7.64 -10.92
C LEU A 165 0.05 -7.24 -12.07
N GLN A 166 -0.25 -8.15 -13.00
CA GLN A 166 -1.22 -7.97 -14.08
C GLN A 166 -2.61 -8.42 -13.60
N CYS A 167 -3.06 -7.75 -12.53
CA CYS A 167 -4.33 -8.00 -11.89
C CYS A 167 -5.10 -6.67 -11.73
N ARG A 168 -6.40 -6.77 -11.46
CA ARG A 168 -7.26 -5.60 -11.24
C ARG A 168 -6.74 -4.77 -10.08
N ARG A 169 -6.54 -3.46 -10.30
CA ARG A 169 -6.01 -2.54 -9.27
C ARG A 169 -7.09 -1.86 -8.43
N ASN A 170 -8.31 -1.73 -8.95
CA ASN A 170 -9.42 -1.12 -8.24
C ASN A 170 -10.50 -2.16 -7.94
N LEU A 171 -10.37 -2.82 -6.79
CA LEU A 171 -11.32 -3.83 -6.36
C LEU A 171 -12.66 -3.26 -5.86
N ALA A 172 -12.74 -1.94 -5.62
CA ALA A 172 -14.02 -1.29 -5.30
C ALA A 172 -14.99 -1.30 -6.50
N ILE A 173 -14.47 -1.42 -7.72
CA ILE A 173 -15.28 -1.63 -8.92
C ILE A 173 -15.59 -3.11 -9.02
N LYS A 174 -16.87 -3.48 -8.94
CA LYS A 174 -17.32 -4.86 -9.10
C LYS A 174 -16.96 -5.38 -10.50
N LYS A 175 -16.35 -6.58 -10.58
CA LYS A 175 -16.16 -7.26 -11.87
C LYS A 175 -17.53 -7.69 -12.39
N GLU A 176 -17.83 -7.33 -13.62
CA GLU A 176 -19.05 -7.77 -14.28
C GLU A 176 -19.01 -9.27 -14.54
N ARG A 177 -20.17 -9.89 -14.53
CA ARG A 177 -20.30 -11.29 -14.95
C ARG A 177 -20.24 -11.38 -16.48
N PRO A 178 -19.79 -12.51 -17.06
CA PRO A 178 -19.72 -12.68 -18.51
C PRO A 178 -21.04 -12.38 -19.24
N GLU A 179 -22.18 -12.64 -18.59
CA GLU A 179 -23.52 -12.35 -19.13
C GLU A 179 -23.80 -10.83 -19.21
N GLU A 180 -23.39 -10.08 -18.20
CA GLU A 180 -23.54 -8.62 -18.12
C GLU A 180 -22.64 -7.95 -19.14
N GLU A 181 -21.40 -8.42 -19.24
CA GLU A 181 -20.41 -7.96 -20.20
C GLU A 181 -20.89 -8.21 -21.65
N LYS A 182 -21.43 -9.40 -21.93
CA LYS A 182 -22.05 -9.73 -23.21
C LYS A 182 -23.21 -8.78 -23.53
N LYS A 183 -24.09 -8.52 -22.57
CA LYS A 183 -25.23 -7.61 -22.74
C LYS A 183 -24.75 -6.19 -23.06
N ARG A 184 -23.75 -5.68 -22.35
CA ARG A 184 -23.16 -4.36 -22.62
C ARG A 184 -22.57 -4.28 -24.02
N LYS A 185 -21.81 -5.29 -24.46
CA LYS A 185 -21.27 -5.33 -25.82
C LYS A 185 -22.35 -5.33 -26.91
N ILE A 186 -23.49 -5.97 -26.66
CA ILE A 186 -24.67 -5.91 -27.53
C ILE A 186 -25.31 -4.52 -27.51
N ASP A 187 -25.41 -3.89 -26.34
CA ASP A 187 -25.98 -2.55 -26.17
C ASP A 187 -25.11 -1.46 -26.80
N GLU A 188 -23.77 -1.55 -26.70
CA GLU A 188 -22.81 -0.66 -27.36
C GLU A 188 -22.85 -0.75 -28.90
N ALA A 189 -23.19 -1.92 -29.43
CA ALA A 189 -23.37 -2.11 -30.87
C ALA A 189 -24.69 -1.49 -31.39
N LYS A 190 -25.61 -1.07 -30.51
CA LYS A 190 -26.81 -0.35 -30.92
C LYS A 190 -26.43 1.10 -31.25
N PRO A 191 -26.87 1.63 -32.41
CA PRO A 191 -26.62 3.03 -32.72
C PRO A 191 -27.28 3.92 -31.66
N PRO A 192 -26.63 5.06 -31.28
CA PRO A 192 -27.24 6.03 -30.39
C PRO A 192 -28.57 6.52 -30.96
N HIS A 193 -29.49 6.93 -30.09
CA HIS A 193 -30.78 7.46 -30.52
C HIS A 193 -30.58 8.72 -31.36
N ASP A 194 -31.00 8.66 -32.62
CA ASP A 194 -30.94 9.77 -33.57
C ASP A 194 -32.33 10.42 -33.70
N PRO A 195 -32.55 11.60 -33.09
CA PRO A 195 -33.84 12.29 -33.15
C PRO A 195 -34.21 12.74 -34.57
N PHE A 196 -33.27 12.75 -35.53
CA PHE A 196 -33.49 13.10 -36.93
C PHE A 196 -33.26 11.91 -37.89
N GLY A 197 -33.34 10.68 -37.38
CA GLY A 197 -33.05 9.45 -38.15
C GLY A 197 -33.93 9.20 -39.38
N ALA A 198 -34.96 10.02 -39.61
CA ALA A 198 -35.75 10.03 -40.85
C ALA A 198 -35.01 10.68 -42.04
N ILE A 199 -34.01 11.53 -41.77
CA ILE A 199 -33.26 12.31 -42.76
C ILE A 199 -31.82 11.80 -42.88
N HIS A 200 -31.24 11.29 -41.79
CA HIS A 200 -29.88 10.75 -41.79
C HIS A 200 -29.81 9.37 -42.46
N ARG A 201 -28.70 9.13 -43.18
CA ARG A 201 -28.40 7.81 -43.75
C ARG A 201 -28.27 6.80 -42.62
N ARG A 202 -29.05 5.70 -42.66
CA ARG A 202 -28.91 4.59 -41.70
C ARG A 202 -27.45 4.14 -41.66
N SER A 203 -26.83 4.19 -40.48
CA SER A 203 -25.52 3.59 -40.30
C SER A 203 -25.65 2.08 -40.45
N GLU A 204 -24.65 1.44 -41.06
CA GLU A 204 -24.56 -0.01 -41.04
C GLU A 204 -24.37 -0.48 -39.60
N ARG A 205 -25.17 -1.47 -39.18
CA ARG A 205 -24.99 -2.10 -37.88
C ARG A 205 -23.78 -3.01 -37.99
N VAL A 206 -22.71 -2.68 -37.27
CA VAL A 206 -21.59 -3.59 -37.07
C VAL A 206 -22.04 -4.60 -36.01
N GLU A 207 -22.21 -5.87 -36.40
CA GLU A 207 -22.51 -6.91 -35.42
C GLU A 207 -21.33 -7.07 -34.46
N PRO A 208 -21.57 -7.08 -33.14
CA PRO A 208 -20.48 -7.25 -32.19
C PRO A 208 -19.89 -8.66 -32.32
N ASP A 209 -18.55 -8.76 -32.32
CA ASP A 209 -17.89 -10.06 -32.28
C ASP A 209 -18.06 -10.70 -30.89
N LEU A 210 -19.02 -11.61 -30.80
CA LEU A 210 -19.31 -12.40 -29.61
C LEU A 210 -18.48 -13.69 -29.51
N LYS A 211 -17.59 -13.97 -30.47
CA LYS A 211 -16.69 -15.14 -30.42
C LYS A 211 -15.40 -14.81 -29.67
N LYS A 212 -15.02 -13.53 -29.61
CA LYS A 212 -13.86 -13.07 -28.85
C LYS A 212 -14.14 -13.15 -27.34
N ILE A 213 -13.29 -13.89 -26.63
CA ILE A 213 -13.28 -13.99 -25.17
C ILE A 213 -11.92 -13.42 -24.68
N PRO A 214 -11.90 -12.49 -23.73
CA PRO A 214 -13.05 -11.85 -23.09
C PRO A 214 -13.73 -10.84 -24.04
N TYR A 215 -14.98 -10.47 -23.75
CA TYR A 215 -15.75 -9.59 -24.63
C TYR A 215 -15.14 -8.19 -24.70
N HIS A 216 -14.60 -7.71 -23.58
CA HIS A 216 -13.73 -6.56 -23.44
C HIS A 216 -12.37 -7.01 -22.89
N PRO A 217 -11.29 -6.22 -23.10
CA PRO A 217 -9.99 -6.53 -22.50
C PRO A 217 -10.11 -6.66 -20.97
N ASP A 218 -9.64 -7.78 -20.42
CA ASP A 218 -9.53 -7.99 -18.98
C ASP A 218 -8.11 -7.62 -18.53
N GLU A 219 -8.01 -6.86 -17.43
CA GLU A 219 -6.73 -6.51 -16.82
C GLU A 219 -6.14 -7.69 -16.05
N ASP A 220 -6.97 -8.66 -15.64
CA ASP A 220 -6.58 -9.82 -14.86
C ASP A 220 -6.12 -10.98 -15.73
N ILE A 221 -4.87 -10.90 -16.17
CA ILE A 221 -4.30 -11.90 -17.09
C ILE A 221 -4.18 -13.27 -16.40
N LEU A 222 -3.83 -13.28 -15.12
CA LEU A 222 -3.57 -14.51 -14.38
C LEU A 222 -4.84 -15.35 -14.21
N LEU A 223 -5.94 -14.73 -13.73
CA LEU A 223 -7.22 -15.42 -13.62
C LEU A 223 -7.85 -15.70 -14.98
N PHE A 224 -7.62 -14.84 -15.98
CA PHE A 224 -8.07 -15.11 -17.34
C PHE A 224 -7.48 -16.44 -17.86
N ILE A 225 -6.18 -16.66 -17.70
CA ILE A 225 -5.52 -17.91 -18.09
C ILE A 225 -6.09 -19.10 -17.31
N ARG A 226 -6.25 -18.96 -15.98
CA ARG A 226 -6.84 -20.00 -15.11
C ARG A 226 -8.22 -20.44 -15.59
N ASP A 227 -9.08 -19.48 -15.93
CA ASP A 227 -10.49 -19.73 -16.22
C ASP A 227 -10.73 -20.20 -17.67
N HIS A 228 -9.85 -19.85 -18.61
CA HIS A 228 -10.04 -20.12 -20.03
C HIS A 228 -9.10 -21.17 -20.62
N ASN A 229 -8.08 -21.63 -19.89
CA ASN A 229 -7.20 -22.70 -20.36
C ASN A 229 -7.77 -24.08 -19.96
N PRO A 230 -8.29 -24.89 -20.91
CA PRO A 230 -8.88 -26.18 -20.61
C PRO A 230 -7.85 -27.27 -20.27
N HIS A 231 -6.56 -27.00 -20.49
CA HIS A 231 -5.48 -27.97 -20.27
C HIS A 231 -4.87 -27.92 -18.87
N LEU A 232 -5.25 -26.93 -18.06
CA LEU A 232 -4.75 -26.83 -16.68
C LEU A 232 -5.45 -27.84 -15.78
N ALA A 233 -4.66 -28.59 -15.03
CA ALA A 233 -5.14 -29.41 -13.93
C ALA A 233 -5.64 -28.53 -12.78
N GLU A 234 -6.47 -29.10 -11.90
CA GLU A 234 -7.05 -28.35 -10.78
C GLU A 234 -5.99 -27.79 -9.83
N TRP A 235 -4.92 -28.53 -9.56
CA TRP A 235 -3.81 -28.04 -8.73
C TRP A 235 -3.04 -26.89 -9.38
N GLU A 236 -2.92 -26.86 -10.72
CA GLU A 236 -2.26 -25.77 -11.43
C GLU A 236 -3.11 -24.49 -11.33
N LYS A 237 -4.43 -24.62 -11.55
CA LYS A 237 -5.38 -23.51 -11.37
C LYS A 237 -5.36 -22.97 -9.94
N ASP A 238 -5.18 -23.87 -8.98
CA ASP A 238 -5.08 -23.54 -7.57
C ASP A 238 -3.83 -22.71 -7.25
N LEU A 239 -2.67 -23.06 -7.84
CA LEU A 239 -1.44 -22.27 -7.74
C LEU A 239 -1.60 -20.86 -8.35
N LEU A 240 -2.23 -20.75 -9.53
CA LEU A 240 -2.53 -19.44 -10.12
C LEU A 240 -3.41 -18.60 -9.20
N THR A 241 -4.39 -19.23 -8.54
CA THR A 241 -5.28 -18.57 -7.58
C THR A 241 -4.52 -18.10 -6.34
N ILE A 242 -3.63 -18.93 -5.79
CA ILE A 242 -2.78 -18.57 -4.64
C ILE A 242 -1.94 -17.33 -4.95
N VAL A 243 -1.26 -17.31 -6.09
CA VAL A 243 -0.39 -16.18 -6.49
C VAL A 243 -1.22 -14.93 -6.73
N HIS A 244 -2.38 -15.05 -7.38
CA HIS A 244 -3.31 -13.94 -7.57
C HIS A 244 -3.78 -13.36 -6.23
N GLU A 245 -4.28 -14.19 -5.32
CA GLU A 245 -4.79 -13.74 -4.01
C GLU A 245 -3.72 -13.08 -3.16
N GLN A 246 -2.49 -13.60 -3.17
CA GLN A 246 -1.37 -12.94 -2.52
C GLN A 246 -1.02 -11.59 -3.17
N ALA A 247 -1.05 -11.50 -4.51
CA ALA A 247 -0.83 -10.22 -5.18
C ALA A 247 -1.87 -9.17 -4.79
N GLN A 248 -3.13 -9.57 -4.60
CA GLN A 248 -4.21 -8.67 -4.13
C GLN A 248 -3.98 -8.12 -2.72
N TYR A 249 -3.20 -8.80 -1.87
CA TYR A 249 -2.74 -8.25 -0.59
C TYR A 249 -1.73 -7.10 -0.78
N PHE A 250 -0.81 -7.23 -1.74
CA PHE A 250 0.27 -6.27 -1.97
C PHE A 250 -0.12 -5.07 -2.85
N ILE A 251 -1.04 -5.25 -3.80
CA ILE A 251 -1.44 -4.19 -4.75
C ILE A 251 -1.87 -2.89 -4.03
N PRO A 252 -2.73 -2.92 -2.98
CA PRO A 252 -3.07 -1.71 -2.24
C PRO A 252 -1.84 -0.98 -1.66
N GLN A 253 -0.88 -1.72 -1.11
CA GLN A 253 0.34 -1.14 -0.53
C GLN A 253 1.22 -0.46 -1.59
N ILE A 254 1.27 -1.03 -2.79
CA ILE A 254 1.99 -0.46 -3.94
C ILE A 254 1.27 0.81 -4.44
N GLU A 255 -0.06 0.78 -4.52
CA GLU A 255 -0.90 1.89 -5.03
C GLU A 255 -1.03 3.07 -4.07
N THR A 256 -0.65 2.90 -2.80
CA THR A 256 -0.74 3.95 -1.77
C THR A 256 0.59 4.21 -1.08
N LYS A 257 1.72 3.85 -1.70
CA LYS A 257 3.04 3.94 -1.06
C LYS A 257 3.36 5.36 -0.61
N ILE A 258 3.21 6.37 -1.47
CA ILE A 258 3.51 7.77 -1.16
C ILE A 258 2.58 8.29 -0.07
N MET A 259 1.27 8.02 -0.19
CA MET A 259 0.30 8.42 0.82
C MET A 259 0.61 7.81 2.18
N ASN A 260 0.86 6.50 2.22
CA ASN A 260 1.08 5.73 3.44
C ASN A 260 2.38 6.13 4.14
N GLU A 261 3.51 6.16 3.42
CA GLU A 261 4.79 6.62 3.99
C GLU A 261 4.70 8.09 4.44
N GLY A 262 4.03 8.94 3.66
CA GLY A 262 3.79 10.33 4.02
C GLY A 262 2.92 10.49 5.26
N TRP A 263 1.86 9.68 5.41
CA TRP A 263 0.96 9.70 6.55
C TRP A 263 1.69 9.25 7.82
N ALA A 264 2.48 8.19 7.70
CA ALA A 264 3.30 7.70 8.79
C ALA A 264 4.39 8.71 9.20
N SER A 265 5.03 9.38 8.24
CA SER A 265 5.97 10.48 8.52
C SER A 265 5.29 11.74 9.09
N PHE A 266 4.05 12.02 8.69
CA PHE A 266 3.29 13.17 9.21
C PHE A 266 2.92 12.96 10.69
N TRP A 267 2.48 11.75 11.05
CA TRP A 267 2.03 11.44 12.40
C TRP A 267 3.14 11.05 13.35
N HIS A 268 4.16 10.30 12.92
CA HIS A 268 5.25 9.93 13.83
C HIS A 268 5.97 11.15 14.40
N LYS A 269 5.99 12.27 13.66
CA LYS A 269 6.61 13.53 14.03
C LYS A 269 5.75 14.23 15.08
N ARG A 270 4.45 14.33 14.84
CA ARG A 270 3.50 14.94 15.79
C ARG A 270 3.40 14.15 17.09
N ILE A 271 3.36 12.82 17.00
CA ILE A 271 3.37 11.94 18.16
C ILE A 271 4.66 12.14 18.95
N PHE A 272 5.81 12.09 18.29
CA PHE A 272 7.10 12.28 18.97
C PHE A 272 7.23 13.67 19.61
N GLU A 273 6.79 14.74 18.92
CA GLU A 273 6.76 16.10 19.47
C GLU A 273 5.83 16.20 20.69
N ALA A 274 4.68 15.54 20.66
CA ALA A 274 3.70 15.54 21.75
C ALA A 274 4.10 14.67 22.96
N LEU A 275 4.98 13.69 22.77
CA LEU A 275 5.58 12.91 23.86
C LEU A 275 6.49 13.75 24.77
N ASP A 276 6.94 14.91 24.29
CA ASP A 276 7.93 15.80 24.94
C ASP A 276 9.14 15.05 25.54
N PRO A 277 9.87 14.24 24.75
CA PRO A 277 10.95 13.43 25.29
C PRO A 277 12.16 14.29 25.67
N PRO A 278 13.06 13.77 26.54
CA PRO A 278 14.31 14.41 26.91
C PRO A 278 15.13 14.91 25.72
N GLN A 279 15.85 16.01 25.90
CA GLN A 279 16.59 16.70 24.83
C GLN A 279 17.51 15.77 24.03
N ARG A 280 18.17 14.80 24.69
CA ARG A 280 19.03 13.80 24.03
C ARG A 280 18.27 12.97 22.99
N LEU A 281 17.09 12.45 23.34
CA LEU A 281 16.25 11.68 22.42
C LEU A 281 15.72 12.56 21.29
N ARG A 282 15.40 13.83 21.60
CA ARG A 282 14.92 14.81 20.60
C ARG A 282 15.96 15.10 19.52
N LEU A 283 17.22 15.33 19.90
CA LEU A 283 18.30 15.57 18.95
C LEU A 283 18.52 14.36 18.04
N GLU A 284 18.55 13.15 18.63
CA GLU A 284 18.69 11.92 17.86
C GLU A 284 17.51 11.73 16.89
N PHE A 285 16.27 11.94 17.36
CA PHE A 285 15.07 11.88 16.53
C PHE A 285 15.16 12.81 15.32
N ILE A 286 15.57 14.08 15.51
CA ILE A 286 15.68 15.04 14.41
C ILE A 286 16.63 14.52 13.33
N VAL A 287 17.77 13.95 13.72
CA VAL A 287 18.73 13.37 12.77
C VAL A 287 18.10 12.20 12.03
N ARG A 288 17.48 11.24 12.73
CA ARG A 288 16.87 10.06 12.12
C ARG A 288 15.68 10.39 11.22
N HIS A 289 14.76 11.23 11.69
CA HIS A 289 13.64 11.73 10.91
C HIS A 289 14.14 12.41 9.62
N THR A 290 15.12 13.30 9.73
CA THR A 290 15.70 13.98 8.56
C THR A 290 16.33 13.00 7.58
N GLN A 291 17.04 11.97 8.05
CA GLN A 291 17.61 10.92 7.19
C GLN A 291 16.53 10.19 6.36
N VAL A 292 15.36 9.94 6.95
CA VAL A 292 14.24 9.28 6.26
C VAL A 292 13.60 10.21 5.21
N ILE A 293 13.37 11.47 5.55
CA ILE A 293 12.65 12.42 4.68
C ILE A 293 13.54 13.20 3.71
N CYS A 294 14.86 13.02 3.77
CA CYS A 294 15.79 13.74 2.90
C CYS A 294 15.60 13.27 1.45
N PRO A 295 15.31 14.16 0.49
CA PRO A 295 15.24 13.79 -0.91
C PRO A 295 16.64 13.43 -1.43
N THR A 296 16.73 12.39 -2.24
CA THR A 296 17.98 12.03 -2.93
C THR A 296 18.03 12.72 -4.29
N PRO A 297 19.22 13.16 -4.75
CA PRO A 297 19.36 13.69 -6.10
C PRO A 297 18.83 12.69 -7.14
N TYR A 298 17.99 13.17 -8.05
CA TYR A 298 17.36 12.38 -9.13
C TYR A 298 16.39 11.27 -8.68
N GLY A 299 16.06 11.19 -7.38
CA GLY A 299 15.13 10.20 -6.83
C GLY A 299 13.87 10.85 -6.26
N LEU A 300 12.73 10.14 -6.38
CA LEU A 300 11.51 10.49 -5.65
C LEU A 300 11.55 9.81 -4.29
N ASN A 301 11.58 10.60 -3.21
CA ASN A 301 11.43 10.09 -1.85
C ASN A 301 9.93 10.11 -1.45
N PRO A 302 9.26 8.93 -1.33
CA PRO A 302 7.82 8.87 -1.03
C PRO A 302 7.49 9.48 0.35
N TYR A 303 8.36 9.31 1.34
CA TYR A 303 8.21 9.89 2.69
C TYR A 303 8.15 11.42 2.60
N HIS A 304 9.13 12.00 1.88
CA HIS A 304 9.20 13.45 1.70
C HIS A 304 7.98 14.01 0.98
N VAL A 305 7.68 13.47 -0.20
CA VAL A 305 6.60 13.95 -1.06
C VAL A 305 5.26 13.80 -0.37
N GLY A 306 4.98 12.62 0.18
CA GLY A 306 3.73 12.34 0.88
C GLY A 306 3.53 13.26 2.09
N MET A 307 4.54 13.37 2.96
CA MET A 307 4.47 14.22 4.16
C MET A 307 4.22 15.69 3.80
N LYS A 308 4.93 16.22 2.79
CA LYS A 308 4.76 17.61 2.34
C LYS A 308 3.38 17.88 1.74
N ILE A 309 2.81 16.91 1.04
CA ILE A 309 1.44 17.03 0.53
C ILE A 309 0.44 17.03 1.71
N TRP A 310 0.60 16.18 2.72
CA TRP A 310 -0.25 16.19 3.91
C TRP A 310 -0.20 17.52 4.67
N GLU A 311 1.00 18.07 4.91
CA GLU A 311 1.20 19.40 5.50
C GLU A 311 0.54 20.51 4.67
N ASP A 312 0.64 20.42 3.34
CA ASP A 312 0.03 21.39 2.44
C ASP A 312 -1.51 21.30 2.42
N ILE A 313 -2.09 20.09 2.46
CA ILE A 313 -3.54 19.89 2.56
C ILE A 313 -4.06 20.51 3.85
N GLU A 314 -3.45 20.18 5.00
CA GLU A 314 -3.82 20.72 6.30
C GLU A 314 -3.80 22.26 6.28
N LYS A 315 -2.67 22.84 5.86
CA LYS A 315 -2.48 24.29 5.79
C LYS A 315 -3.46 24.98 4.85
N ARG A 316 -3.75 24.41 3.66
CA ARG A 316 -4.69 25.00 2.70
C ARG A 316 -6.12 24.99 3.25
N TRP A 317 -6.53 23.90 3.89
CA TRP A 317 -7.87 23.78 4.44
C TRP A 317 -8.07 24.53 5.76
N ASP A 318 -7.01 24.79 6.52
CA ASP A 318 -7.08 25.68 7.68
C ASP A 318 -7.26 27.15 7.28
N LYS A 319 -6.57 27.58 6.21
CA LYS A 319 -6.67 28.94 5.68
C LYS A 319 -7.86 29.16 4.73
N GLY A 320 -8.60 28.10 4.41
CA GLY A 320 -9.70 28.11 3.44
C GLY A 320 -9.26 28.46 2.02
N ARG A 321 -8.06 28.04 1.62
CA ARG A 321 -7.49 28.17 0.28
C ARG A 321 -8.01 27.07 -0.66
N PHE A 322 -9.32 26.96 -0.77
CA PHE A 322 -10.00 25.97 -1.60
C PHE A 322 -11.32 26.50 -2.16
N GLY A 323 -11.77 25.91 -3.27
CA GLY A 323 -13.06 26.19 -3.89
C GLY A 323 -13.09 27.47 -4.75
N PRO A 324 -14.26 27.78 -5.35
CA PRO A 324 -14.36 28.81 -6.39
C PRO A 324 -13.93 30.20 -5.94
N LYS A 325 -14.20 30.57 -4.68
CA LYS A 325 -13.82 31.88 -4.13
C LYS A 325 -12.30 32.08 -4.10
N TYR A 326 -11.55 31.03 -3.77
CA TYR A 326 -10.09 31.08 -3.78
C TYR A 326 -9.52 31.00 -5.20
N GLU A 327 -10.12 30.18 -6.07
CA GLU A 327 -9.68 30.05 -7.47
C GLU A 327 -9.87 31.34 -8.26
N LEU A 328 -10.94 32.08 -7.99
CA LEU A 328 -11.24 33.38 -8.59
C LEU A 328 -10.48 34.54 -7.93
N CYS A 329 -9.76 34.29 -6.82
CA CYS A 329 -8.99 35.32 -6.13
C CYS A 329 -7.80 35.79 -7.00
N PRO A 330 -7.61 37.11 -7.17
CA PRO A 330 -6.45 37.69 -7.84
C PRO A 330 -5.13 37.17 -7.24
N ALA A 331 -4.12 36.94 -8.08
CA ALA A 331 -2.86 36.31 -7.64
C ALA A 331 -2.14 37.09 -6.53
N ASN A 332 -2.26 38.42 -6.53
CA ASN A 332 -1.71 39.33 -5.52
C ASN A 332 -2.38 39.23 -4.14
N GLU A 333 -3.58 38.64 -4.04
CA GLU A 333 -4.33 38.49 -2.79
C GLU A 333 -4.31 37.05 -2.24
N ARG A 334 -3.75 36.10 -3.00
CA ARG A 334 -3.72 34.67 -2.62
C ARG A 334 -2.79 34.38 -1.45
N ASP A 335 -1.68 35.10 -1.34
CA ASP A 335 -0.68 34.87 -0.29
C ASP A 335 -1.21 35.27 1.09
N ASP A 336 -2.03 36.32 1.14
CA ASP A 336 -2.68 36.81 2.36
C ASP A 336 -4.04 36.14 2.65
N TRP A 337 -4.50 35.23 1.78
CA TRP A 337 -5.77 34.53 1.97
C TRP A 337 -5.74 33.65 3.22
N ASP A 338 -6.54 34.02 4.20
CA ASP A 338 -6.80 33.28 5.42
C ASP A 338 -8.22 33.55 5.94
N THR A 339 -9.08 32.56 5.76
CA THR A 339 -10.46 32.58 6.27
C THR A 339 -10.61 31.87 7.62
N LYS A 340 -9.49 31.36 8.19
CA LYS A 340 -9.44 30.65 9.48
C LYS A 340 -10.52 29.58 9.62
N THR A 341 -10.73 28.81 8.56
CA THR A 341 -11.74 27.74 8.53
C THR A 341 -11.40 26.60 9.49
N MET A 342 -10.11 26.38 9.79
CA MET A 342 -9.63 25.33 10.72
C MET A 342 -10.14 23.92 10.36
N LYS A 343 -10.28 23.62 9.06
CA LYS A 343 -10.79 22.34 8.53
C LYS A 343 -9.67 21.43 7.99
N GLY A 344 -8.42 21.75 8.25
CA GLY A 344 -7.25 21.00 7.77
C GLY A 344 -7.28 19.54 8.22
N MET A 345 -7.53 19.33 9.51
CA MET A 345 -7.55 17.99 10.11
C MET A 345 -8.67 17.12 9.52
N ASP A 346 -9.90 17.62 9.50
CA ASP A 346 -11.04 16.91 8.88
C ASP A 346 -10.74 16.53 7.42
N LYS A 347 -10.05 17.42 6.71
CA LYS A 347 -9.70 17.17 5.32
C LYS A 347 -8.69 16.04 5.15
N ILE A 348 -7.62 16.01 5.95
CA ILE A 348 -6.60 14.97 5.79
C ILE A 348 -7.16 13.59 6.11
N PHE A 349 -8.03 13.46 7.12
CA PHE A 349 -8.74 12.21 7.43
C PHE A 349 -9.66 11.77 6.30
N MET A 350 -10.43 12.71 5.73
CA MET A 350 -11.28 12.42 4.56
C MET A 350 -10.44 11.97 3.35
N VAL A 351 -9.31 12.63 3.08
CA VAL A 351 -8.41 12.28 1.97
C VAL A 351 -7.76 10.91 2.18
N ARG A 352 -7.33 10.59 3.41
CA ARG A 352 -6.80 9.26 3.79
C ARG A 352 -7.78 8.15 3.45
N GLU A 353 -9.08 8.37 3.64
CA GLU A 353 -10.09 7.31 3.43
C GLU A 353 -10.40 7.04 1.95
N VAL A 354 -10.31 8.06 1.08
CA VAL A 354 -10.90 8.01 -0.27
C VAL A 354 -9.90 8.09 -1.42
N GLU A 355 -8.64 8.43 -1.17
CA GLU A 355 -7.64 8.60 -2.22
C GLU A 355 -6.65 7.43 -2.30
N ARG A 356 -6.03 7.30 -3.47
CA ARG A 356 -4.84 6.46 -3.74
C ARG A 356 -3.75 7.34 -4.35
N ASP A 357 -2.50 6.88 -4.43
CA ASP A 357 -1.38 7.74 -4.85
C ASP A 357 -1.66 8.48 -6.16
N SER A 358 -2.21 7.80 -7.16
CA SER A 358 -2.50 8.41 -8.46
C SER A 358 -3.48 9.60 -8.37
N SER A 359 -4.53 9.48 -7.56
CA SER A 359 -5.54 10.54 -7.40
C SER A 359 -5.08 11.58 -6.37
N PHE A 360 -4.37 11.17 -5.33
CA PHE A 360 -3.75 12.02 -4.34
C PHE A 360 -2.74 12.99 -4.97
N LEU A 361 -1.79 12.48 -5.75
CA LEU A 361 -0.84 13.30 -6.49
C LEU A 361 -1.56 14.22 -7.47
N ARG A 362 -2.46 13.68 -8.30
CA ARG A 362 -3.18 14.49 -9.30
C ARG A 362 -3.96 15.67 -8.69
N ARG A 363 -4.55 15.50 -7.50
CA ARG A 363 -5.41 16.50 -6.87
C ARG A 363 -4.65 17.45 -5.94
N PHE A 364 -3.61 16.97 -5.27
CA PHE A 364 -3.00 17.69 -4.15
C PHE A 364 -1.52 18.02 -4.35
N LEU A 365 -0.83 17.43 -5.33
CA LEU A 365 0.50 17.87 -5.71
C LEU A 365 0.39 19.21 -6.47
N THR A 366 0.43 20.29 -5.70
CA THR A 366 0.46 21.65 -6.23
C THR A 366 1.89 22.18 -6.25
N TRP A 367 2.13 23.30 -6.93
CA TRP A 367 3.45 23.90 -6.96
C TRP A 367 3.79 24.46 -5.56
N VAL A 368 4.47 23.64 -4.76
CA VAL A 368 4.99 24.04 -3.45
C VAL A 368 6.47 24.35 -3.64
N PRO A 369 6.94 25.59 -3.38
CA PRO A 369 8.35 25.95 -3.51
C PRO A 369 9.32 25.08 -2.69
N ALA A 370 8.82 24.34 -1.70
CA ALA A 370 9.58 23.45 -0.83
C ALA A 370 9.69 22.00 -1.34
N LEU A 371 8.91 21.59 -2.35
CA LEU A 371 8.92 20.22 -2.89
C LEU A 371 10.03 19.95 -3.92
N PHE A 372 10.64 21.00 -4.48
CA PHE A 372 11.57 20.91 -5.61
C PHE A 372 12.86 21.73 -5.41
N ARG A 373 13.25 21.98 -4.15
CA ARG A 373 14.50 22.67 -3.82
C ARG A 373 15.62 21.70 -3.47
#